data_AF-A0A5T1TVJ0-F1
#
_entry.id   AF-A0A5T1TVJ0-F1
#
_cell.length_a   1.000
_cell.length_b   1.000
_cell.length_c   1.000
_cell.angle_alpha   90.00
_cell.angle_beta   90.00
_cell.angle_gamma   90.00
#
_symmetry.space_group_name_H-M   'P 1'
#
loop_
_entity.id
_entity.type
_entity.pdbx_description
1 polymer ?
#
loop_
_entity_poly.entity_id
_entity_poly.type
_entity_poly.pdbx_seq_one_letter_code
_entity_poly.pdbx_strand_id
1 'polypeptide(L)'
;RIFIPEIFSNFKKVIYCDSDVIFKADISHLFFIDLNNKEIGACRDIAALYAYRKRETVWQQNIRNNFDKINFRSISDYFNSGVIVFDIVKCIQMKTVSKCLTVIKNIDNLYFPDQDVLNIVFCGHVHFLPLEWNFLW
;
A
#
# COMPACT_ATOMS: atom_id res chain seq x y z
N ARG A 1 -5.76 4.38 7.54
CA ARG A 1 -4.34 3.99 7.33
C ARG A 1 -3.35 5.15 7.15
N ILE A 2 -3.64 6.24 6.40
CA ILE A 2 -2.63 7.28 6.08
C ILE A 2 -2.01 8.03 7.27
N PHE A 3 -2.74 8.21 8.38
CA PHE A 3 -2.27 8.95 9.56
C PHE A 3 -1.47 8.09 10.57
N ILE A 4 -1.32 6.78 10.31
CA ILE A 4 -0.64 5.86 11.22
C ILE A 4 0.75 6.35 11.65
N PRO A 5 1.60 6.88 10.74
CA PRO A 5 2.92 7.40 11.13
C PRO A 5 2.88 8.52 12.18
N GLU A 6 1.88 9.39 12.15
CA GLU A 6 1.77 10.51 13.10
C GLU A 6 1.09 10.08 14.41
N ILE A 7 0.00 9.30 14.31
CA ILE A 7 -0.74 8.79 15.48
C ILE A 7 0.17 7.91 16.36
N PHE A 8 0.99 7.06 15.73
CA PHE A 8 1.90 6.15 16.42
C PHE A 8 3.35 6.64 16.39
N SER A 9 3.57 7.95 16.37
CA SER A 9 4.91 8.56 16.26
C SER A 9 5.89 8.18 17.38
N ASN A 10 5.39 7.70 18.52
CA ASN A 10 6.21 7.20 19.63
C ASN A 10 6.72 5.75 19.43
N PHE A 11 6.30 5.08 18.35
CA PHE A 11 6.73 3.73 18.01
C PHE A 11 7.74 3.76 16.87
N LYS A 12 8.64 2.77 16.81
CA LYS A 12 9.59 2.62 15.69
C LYS A 12 8.97 1.92 14.49
N LYS A 13 8.08 0.95 14.75
CA LYS A 13 7.46 0.11 13.74
C LYS A 13 6.02 -0.20 14.15
N VAL A 14 5.11 -0.23 13.19
CA VAL A 14 3.70 -0.57 13.39
C VAL A 14 3.26 -1.55 12.31
N ILE A 15 2.50 -2.57 12.69
CA ILE A 15 1.79 -3.42 11.72
C ILE A 15 0.35 -2.94 11.69
N TYR A 16 -0.14 -2.66 10.48
CA TYR A 16 -1.53 -2.42 10.18
C TYR A 16 -2.12 -3.62 9.45
N CYS A 17 -3.35 -3.98 9.80
CA CYS A 17 -4.17 -4.92 9.05
C CYS A 17 -5.61 -4.43 8.98
N ASP A 18 -6.29 -4.71 7.87
CA ASP A 18 -7.74 -4.49 7.76
C ASP A 18 -8.49 -5.42 8.73
N SER A 19 -9.67 -4.99 9.17
CA SER A 19 -10.46 -5.68 10.20
C SER A 19 -11.04 -7.03 9.75
N ASP A 20 -11.02 -7.29 8.45
CA ASP A 20 -11.47 -8.52 7.79
C ASP A 20 -10.33 -9.50 7.48
N VAL A 21 -9.12 -9.25 8.00
CA VAL A 21 -7.97 -10.16 7.85
C VAL A 21 -7.99 -11.23 8.95
N ILE A 22 -7.86 -12.50 8.55
CA ILE A 22 -7.65 -13.63 9.46
C ILE A 22 -6.23 -14.17 9.26
N PHE A 23 -5.38 -14.03 10.29
CA PHE A 23 -4.04 -14.59 10.27
C PHE A 23 -4.04 -16.08 10.62
N LYS A 24 -3.36 -16.88 9.78
CA LYS A 24 -3.13 -18.33 10.01
C LYS A 24 -1.71 -18.64 10.50
N ALA A 25 -0.94 -17.60 10.82
CA ALA A 25 0.44 -17.67 11.33
C ALA A 25 0.64 -16.58 12.39
N ASP A 26 1.73 -16.67 13.16
CA ASP A 26 2.10 -15.65 14.14
C ASP A 26 2.50 -14.34 13.45
N ILE A 27 1.73 -13.28 13.68
CA ILE A 27 1.95 -11.95 13.10
C ILE A 27 3.28 -11.33 13.56
N SER A 28 3.89 -11.80 14.66
CA SER A 28 5.17 -11.29 15.14
C SER A 28 6.28 -11.40 14.10
N HIS A 29 6.21 -12.39 13.19
CA HIS A 29 7.14 -12.53 12.08
C HIS A 29 7.19 -11.30 11.16
N LEU A 30 6.04 -10.64 10.91
CA LEU A 30 6.00 -9.38 10.15
C LEU A 30 6.67 -8.23 10.90
N PHE A 31 6.66 -8.24 12.23
CA PHE A 31 7.27 -7.17 13.01
C PHE A 31 8.79 -7.21 12.91
N PHE A 32 9.37 -8.41 12.87
CA PHE A 32 10.81 -8.60 12.81
C PHE A 32 11.40 -8.63 11.40
N ILE A 33 10.56 -8.59 10.36
CA ILE A 33 11.07 -8.57 8.98
C ILE A 33 11.92 -7.31 8.72
N ASP A 34 13.04 -7.51 8.02
CA ASP A 34 13.85 -6.40 7.51
C ASP A 34 13.15 -5.80 6.30
N LEU A 35 12.91 -4.49 6.35
CA LEU A 35 12.31 -3.75 5.24
C LEU A 35 13.35 -3.34 4.18
N ASN A 36 14.60 -3.84 4.24
CA ASN A 36 15.68 -3.55 3.29
C ASN A 36 15.80 -2.04 3.00
N ASN A 37 15.89 -1.27 4.08
CA ASN A 37 15.92 0.19 4.07
C ASN A 37 14.68 0.93 3.55
N LYS A 38 13.56 0.25 3.26
CA LYS A 38 12.29 0.86 2.82
C LYS A 38 11.44 1.36 3.99
N GLU A 39 10.50 2.24 3.67
CA GLU A 39 9.58 2.91 4.58
C GLU A 39 8.42 2.01 4.99
N ILE A 40 7.97 1.14 4.08
CA ILE A 40 6.91 0.17 4.35
C ILE A 40 7.22 -1.22 3.80
N GLY A 41 6.59 -2.22 4.40
CA GLY A 41 6.43 -3.56 3.85
C GLY A 41 4.98 -3.81 3.47
N ALA A 42 4.71 -4.27 2.25
CA ALA A 42 3.36 -4.62 1.78
C ALA A 42 3.42 -5.71 0.70
N CYS A 43 2.31 -6.40 0.44
CA CYS A 43 2.22 -7.40 -0.63
C CYS A 43 1.79 -6.75 -1.94
N ARG A 44 2.27 -7.26 -3.08
CA ARG A 44 1.75 -6.86 -4.39
C ARG A 44 0.26 -7.20 -4.51
N ASP A 45 -0.54 -6.30 -5.06
CA ASP A 45 -1.96 -6.57 -5.31
C ASP A 45 -2.13 -7.36 -6.61
N ILE A 46 -2.05 -8.69 -6.50
CA ILE A 46 -2.13 -9.57 -7.68
C ILE A 46 -3.47 -9.42 -8.41
N ALA A 47 -4.57 -9.17 -7.71
CA ALA A 47 -5.88 -8.99 -8.32
C ALA A 47 -5.94 -7.69 -9.13
N ALA A 48 -5.48 -6.56 -8.58
CA ALA A 48 -5.40 -5.30 -9.31
C ALA A 48 -4.43 -5.38 -10.51
N LEU A 49 -3.29 -6.07 -10.35
CA LEU A 49 -2.33 -6.31 -11.43
C LEU A 49 -2.92 -7.16 -12.56
N TYR A 50 -3.62 -8.24 -12.20
CA TYR A 50 -4.34 -9.07 -13.15
C TYR A 50 -5.41 -8.26 -13.89
N ALA A 51 -6.16 -7.45 -13.13
CA ALA A 51 -7.21 -6.59 -13.65
C ALA A 51 -6.70 -5.47 -14.56
N TYR A 52 -5.49 -4.96 -14.33
CA TYR A 52 -4.87 -4.00 -15.23
C TYR A 52 -4.50 -4.64 -16.59
N ARG A 53 -4.00 -5.88 -16.55
CA ARG A 53 -3.57 -6.63 -17.74
C ARG A 53 -4.75 -7.14 -18.57
N LYS A 54 -5.82 -7.56 -17.90
CA LYS A 54 -7.07 -8.00 -18.52
C LYS A 54 -8.02 -6.81 -18.70
N ARG A 55 -8.89 -6.83 -19.71
CA ARG A 55 -9.81 -5.70 -20.03
C ARG A 55 -11.19 -6.17 -20.44
N GLU A 56 -11.51 -7.39 -20.03
CA GLU A 56 -12.67 -8.14 -20.48
C GLU A 56 -13.92 -7.69 -19.71
N THR A 57 -13.76 -7.21 -18.47
CA THR A 57 -14.88 -6.74 -17.64
C THR A 57 -14.83 -5.23 -17.37
N VAL A 58 -15.99 -4.65 -17.05
CA VAL A 58 -16.11 -3.23 -16.65
C VAL A 58 -15.21 -2.91 -15.45
N TRP A 59 -15.13 -3.82 -14.49
CA TRP A 59 -14.25 -3.68 -13.32
C TRP A 59 -12.77 -3.57 -13.73
N GLN A 60 -12.30 -4.44 -14.62
CA GLN A 60 -10.92 -4.40 -15.13
C GLN A 60 -10.62 -3.11 -15.91
N GLN A 61 -11.58 -2.67 -16.75
CA GLN A 61 -11.45 -1.42 -17.50
C GLN A 61 -11.35 -0.21 -16.57
N ASN A 62 -12.16 -0.16 -15.51
CA ASN A 62 -12.10 0.92 -14.53
C ASN A 62 -10.76 0.96 -13.79
N ILE A 63 -10.26 -0.20 -13.36
CA ILE A 63 -8.94 -0.29 -12.72
C ILE A 63 -7.85 0.21 -13.65
N ARG A 64 -7.85 -0.22 -14.92
CA ARG A 64 -6.86 0.26 -15.87
C ARG A 64 -6.94 1.77 -16.11
N ASN A 65 -8.14 2.29 -16.32
CA ASN A 65 -8.35 3.74 -16.49
C ASN A 65 -7.86 4.52 -15.27
N ASN A 66 -8.03 3.97 -14.07
CA ASN A 66 -7.48 4.56 -12.85
C ASN A 66 -5.94 4.59 -12.87
N PHE A 67 -5.30 3.47 -13.22
CA PHE A 67 -3.85 3.40 -13.33
C PHE A 67 -3.26 4.36 -14.38
N ASP A 68 -3.92 4.49 -15.52
CA ASP A 68 -3.51 5.41 -16.58
C ASP A 68 -3.63 6.88 -16.12
N LYS A 69 -4.57 7.21 -15.21
CA LYS A 69 -4.72 8.56 -14.61
C LYS A 69 -3.60 8.90 -13.62
N ILE A 70 -3.22 7.95 -12.76
CA ILE A 70 -2.27 8.23 -11.66
C ILE A 70 -0.80 8.20 -12.09
N ASN A 71 -0.53 8.01 -13.40
CA ASN A 71 0.81 7.97 -14.01
C ASN A 71 1.82 7.14 -13.19
N PHE A 72 1.37 5.96 -12.75
CA PHE A 72 2.14 5.11 -11.87
C PHE A 72 3.35 4.54 -12.60
N ARG A 73 4.57 4.86 -12.14
CA ARG A 73 5.84 4.51 -12.83
C ARG A 73 5.99 3.04 -13.16
N SER A 74 5.51 2.16 -12.28
CA SER A 74 5.67 0.71 -12.40
C SER A 74 4.43 0.04 -11.84
N ILE A 75 3.49 -0.30 -12.72
CA ILE A 75 2.27 -1.01 -12.33
C ILE A 75 2.60 -2.26 -11.50
N SER A 76 3.67 -2.98 -11.84
CA SER A 76 4.16 -4.18 -11.14
C SER A 76 4.52 -3.97 -9.66
N ASP A 77 4.63 -2.71 -9.23
CA ASP A 77 4.93 -2.34 -7.85
C ASP A 77 3.69 -1.88 -7.08
N TYR A 78 2.50 -2.01 -7.67
CA TYR A 78 1.25 -1.69 -6.97
C TYR A 78 0.98 -2.72 -5.86
N PHE A 79 0.77 -2.24 -4.64
CA PHE A 79 0.59 -3.07 -3.46
C PHE A 79 -0.82 -2.97 -2.90
N ASN A 80 -1.24 -4.07 -2.26
CA ASN A 80 -2.48 -4.14 -1.52
C ASN A 80 -2.27 -3.52 -0.15
N SER A 81 -3.18 -2.62 0.24
CA SER A 81 -3.06 -1.83 1.46
C SER A 81 -3.64 -2.51 2.71
N GLY A 82 -4.18 -3.73 2.58
CA GLY A 82 -4.85 -4.46 3.66
C GLY A 82 -3.93 -5.00 4.74
N VAL A 83 -2.64 -5.18 4.46
CA VAL A 83 -1.61 -5.49 5.46
C VAL A 83 -0.37 -4.66 5.13
N ILE A 84 0.07 -3.82 6.08
CA ILE A 84 1.21 -2.92 5.89
C ILE A 84 2.06 -2.92 7.16
N VAL A 85 3.37 -3.10 7.00
CA VAL A 85 4.37 -2.88 8.05
C VAL A 85 4.98 -1.49 7.84
N PHE A 86 4.81 -0.57 8.78
CA PHE A 86 5.37 0.78 8.70
C PHE A 86 6.68 0.86 9.48
N ASP A 87 7.75 1.34 8.85
CA ASP A 87 8.86 1.99 9.56
C ASP A 87 8.43 3.43 9.87
N ILE A 88 8.00 3.65 11.11
CA ILE A 88 7.40 4.92 11.53
C ILE A 88 8.41 6.05 11.46
N VAL A 89 9.66 5.79 11.86
CA VAL A 89 10.73 6.79 11.86
C VAL A 89 10.98 7.28 10.44
N LYS A 90 11.12 6.37 9.48
CA LYS A 90 11.32 6.75 8.08
C LYS A 90 10.08 7.39 7.46
N CYS A 91 8.88 6.92 7.81
CA CYS A 91 7.64 7.54 7.35
C CYS A 91 7.53 9.02 7.78
N ILE A 92 7.87 9.32 9.04
CA ILE A 92 7.92 10.69 9.56
C ILE A 92 8.99 11.51 8.82
N GLN A 93 10.20 10.97 8.66
CA GLN A 93 11.29 11.64 7.92
C GLN A 93 10.88 11.95 6.47
N MET A 94 10.15 11.03 5.82
CA MET A 94 9.66 11.18 4.46
C MET A 94 8.41 12.11 4.37
N LYS A 95 7.87 12.57 5.50
CA LYS A 95 6.65 13.40 5.60
C LYS A 95 5.46 12.76 4.87
N THR A 96 5.28 11.44 5.08
CA THR A 96 4.30 10.63 4.32
C THR A 96 2.87 11.15 4.42
N VAL A 97 2.42 11.55 5.62
CA VAL A 97 1.07 12.08 5.84
C VAL A 97 0.82 13.33 5.00
N SER A 98 1.74 14.32 5.05
CA SER A 98 1.64 15.54 4.25
C SER A 98 1.62 15.26 2.74
N LYS A 99 2.43 14.31 2.27
CA LYS A 99 2.40 13.86 0.87
C LYS A 99 1.05 13.21 0.52
N CYS A 100 0.51 12.36 1.39
CA CYS A 100 -0.81 11.73 1.19
C CYS A 100 -1.91 12.78 1.08
N LEU A 101 -1.95 13.75 2.00
CA LEU A 101 -2.92 14.86 1.96
C LEU A 101 -2.78 15.72 0.70
N THR A 102 -1.56 15.90 0.21
CA THR A 102 -1.30 16.59 -1.06
C THR A 102 -1.89 15.83 -2.25
N VAL A 103 -1.73 14.50 -2.30
CA VAL A 103 -2.33 13.66 -3.34
C VAL A 103 -3.86 13.72 -3.28
N ILE A 104 -4.44 13.56 -2.09
CA ILE A 104 -5.90 13.63 -1.86
C ILE A 104 -6.49 14.95 -2.34
N LYS A 105 -5.77 16.07 -2.14
CA LYS A 105 -6.24 17.39 -2.56
C LYS A 105 -6.16 17.62 -4.08
N ASN A 106 -5.25 16.95 -4.76
CA ASN A 106 -4.90 17.25 -6.16
C ASN A 106 -5.38 16.20 -7.17
N ILE A 107 -5.79 15.02 -6.72
CA ILE A 107 -6.25 13.93 -7.58
C ILE A 107 -7.67 13.53 -7.20
N ASP A 108 -8.62 13.87 -8.07
CA ASP A 108 -10.02 13.50 -7.91
C ASP A 108 -10.30 12.09 -8.48
N ASN A 109 -11.37 11.47 -7.97
CA ASN A 109 -11.94 10.23 -8.51
C ASN A 109 -10.96 9.04 -8.56
N LEU A 110 -10.12 8.89 -7.54
CA LEU A 110 -9.33 7.68 -7.31
C LEU A 110 -10.25 6.47 -7.11
N TYR A 111 -9.95 5.36 -7.77
CA TYR A 111 -10.79 4.17 -7.74
C TYR A 111 -10.72 3.42 -6.40
N PHE A 112 -9.52 3.36 -5.80
CA PHE A 112 -9.30 2.87 -4.44
C PHE A 112 -8.65 3.98 -3.61
N PRO A 113 -9.41 4.94 -3.06
CA PRO A 113 -8.88 6.23 -2.64
C PRO A 113 -7.69 6.16 -1.69
N ASP A 114 -7.77 5.34 -0.63
CA ASP A 114 -6.72 5.20 0.35
C ASP A 114 -5.55 4.35 -0.15
N GLN A 115 -5.80 3.25 -0.85
CA GLN A 115 -4.77 2.40 -1.45
C GLN A 115 -4.00 3.13 -2.54
N ASP A 116 -4.67 3.87 -3.41
CA ASP A 116 -4.08 4.60 -4.53
C ASP A 116 -3.19 5.73 -4.01
N VAL A 117 -3.65 6.49 -3.01
CA VAL A 117 -2.84 7.53 -2.36
C VAL A 117 -1.57 6.94 -1.77
N LEU A 118 -1.68 5.83 -1.06
CA LEU A 118 -0.52 5.15 -0.49
C LEU A 118 0.44 4.66 -1.59
N ASN A 119 -0.08 4.04 -2.64
CA ASN A 119 0.74 3.58 -3.75
C ASN A 119 1.52 4.74 -4.39
N ILE A 120 0.85 5.87 -4.67
CA ILE A 120 1.49 7.07 -5.23
C ILE A 120 2.62 7.58 -4.31
N VAL A 121 2.35 7.71 -3.01
CA VAL A 121 3.32 8.28 -2.05
C VAL A 121 4.49 7.33 -1.77
N PHE A 122 4.23 6.02 -1.73
CA PHE A 122 5.23 5.00 -1.42
C PHE A 122 5.83 4.34 -2.67
N CYS A 123 5.60 4.88 -3.88
CA CYS A 123 6.20 4.37 -5.10
C CYS A 123 7.74 4.34 -5.01
N GLY A 124 8.34 3.14 -5.06
CA GLY A 124 9.80 2.94 -4.89
C GLY A 124 10.27 2.84 -3.43
N HIS A 125 9.35 2.95 -2.47
CA HIS A 125 9.57 2.98 -1.02
C HIS A 125 8.96 1.76 -0.30
N VAL A 126 8.72 0.67 -1.04
CA VAL A 126 8.09 -0.57 -0.56
C VAL A 126 9.07 -1.72 -0.59
N HIS A 127 9.15 -2.46 0.52
CA HIS A 127 9.68 -3.81 0.57
C HIS A 127 8.52 -4.79 0.33
N PHE A 128 8.59 -5.56 -0.75
CA PHE A 128 7.52 -6.50 -1.06
C PHE A 128 7.58 -7.73 -0.17
N LEU A 129 6.55 -7.90 0.65
CA LEU A 129 6.36 -9.06 1.51
C LEU A 129 5.96 -10.30 0.68
N PRO A 130 6.21 -11.52 1.19
CA PRO A 130 5.64 -12.74 0.63
C PRO A 130 4.11 -12.66 0.54
N LEU A 131 3.55 -13.10 -0.60
CA LEU A 131 2.11 -12.97 -0.90
C LEU A 131 1.20 -13.67 0.13
N GLU A 132 1.70 -14.67 0.83
CA GLU A 132 1.01 -15.39 1.90
C GLU A 132 0.54 -14.50 3.07
N TRP A 133 1.15 -13.31 3.22
CA TRP A 133 0.74 -12.34 4.26
C TRP A 133 -0.48 -11.51 3.87
N ASN A 134 -0.85 -11.46 2.60
CA ASN A 134 -2.02 -10.72 2.13
C ASN A 134 -2.47 -11.29 0.77
N PHE A 135 -3.19 -12.41 0.83
CA PHE A 135 -3.71 -13.12 -0.33
C PHE A 135 -5.24 -12.96 -0.39
N LEU A 136 -5.76 -12.53 -1.54
CA LEU A 136 -7.20 -12.44 -1.77
C LEU A 136 -7.81 -13.84 -1.93
N TRP A 137 -8.97 -14.05 -1.30
CA TRP A 137 -9.75 -15.30 -1.33
C TRP A 137 -10.56 -15.47 -2.61
#